data_AF-A0A4S8LXP7-F1
#
_entry.id   AF-A0A4S8LXP7-F1
#
_cell.length_a   1.000
_cell.length_b   1.000
_cell.length_c   1.000
_cell.angle_alpha   90.00
_cell.angle_beta   90.00
_cell.angle_gamma   90.00
#
_symmetry.space_group_name_H-M   'P 1'
#
loop_
_entity.id
_entity.type
_entity.pdbx_description
1 polymer ?
#
loop_
_entity_poly.entity_id
_entity_poly.type
_entity_poly.pdbx_seq_one_letter_code
_entity_poly.pdbx_strand_id
1 'polypeptide(L)'
;MTADLDGKVNIWFKRDDYALPKGADTLASIRGVQSNHTRQAAAVAAKSGPIKSISYGKAKPVQEHWVDWADPVYDKVGNLQLSRLVGAEPRLDPSTFGIDYKPTAQSLTDEVTKAVSKPYYIPPAHLIILSEVSRGFARWAFEVAAQGKELGVFFDMIIVCAVTGSTFTGMIAGFKPSPRVTGIDAMAKPAETRAQILPITKNTAVITEDDVILDERYHAGLYGIPDKQTVEAIKYGARMDAFITDPVCEGKSLTGMIDLIRKGEISGGNVLYVHLGGQLMLNAYFGHEGEEIAVTVWILDEYNKLWKHLYLA
;
A
#
# COMPACT_ATOMS: atom_id res chain seq x y z
N MET A 1 15.29 -9.40 -18.16
CA MET A 1 15.98 -10.58 -17.61
C MET A 1 15.77 -11.66 -18.63
N THR A 2 16.82 -12.28 -19.15
CA THR A 2 16.69 -13.60 -19.79
C THR A 2 16.50 -14.59 -18.66
N ALA A 3 15.30 -15.17 -18.54
CA ALA A 3 15.15 -16.38 -17.75
C ALA A 3 15.70 -17.50 -18.63
N ASP A 4 16.89 -18.01 -18.31
CA ASP A 4 17.42 -19.18 -18.99
C ASP A 4 16.71 -20.42 -18.43
N LEU A 5 15.66 -20.84 -19.12
CA LEU A 5 14.96 -22.10 -18.90
C LEU A 5 15.55 -23.14 -19.85
N ASP A 6 16.76 -23.62 -19.51
CA ASP A 6 17.51 -24.64 -20.26
C ASP A 6 17.78 -24.28 -21.74
N GLY A 7 17.91 -22.99 -22.06
CA GLY A 7 18.20 -22.50 -23.41
C GLY A 7 17.08 -22.69 -24.44
N LYS A 8 15.88 -23.11 -24.02
CA LYS A 8 14.80 -23.48 -24.96
C LYS A 8 14.03 -22.29 -25.52
N VAL A 9 13.95 -21.17 -24.80
CA VAL A 9 13.19 -19.98 -25.22
C VAL A 9 13.83 -18.69 -24.69
N ASN A 10 13.87 -17.64 -25.51
CA ASN A 10 14.31 -16.31 -25.10
C ASN A 10 13.11 -15.47 -24.63
N ILE A 11 13.04 -15.19 -23.33
CA ILE A 11 11.99 -14.35 -22.74
C ILE A 11 12.54 -12.93 -22.52
N TRP A 12 11.79 -11.92 -22.96
CA TRP A 12 12.15 -10.51 -22.83
C TRP A 12 11.18 -9.79 -21.91
N PHE A 13 11.73 -8.90 -21.07
CA PHE A 13 10.96 -8.01 -20.20
C PHE A 13 11.47 -6.59 -20.41
N LYS A 14 10.57 -5.65 -20.74
CA LYS A 14 10.89 -4.22 -20.75
C LYS A 14 11.07 -3.76 -19.29
N ARG A 15 12.26 -3.23 -18.97
CA ARG A 15 12.62 -2.81 -17.62
C ARG A 15 13.05 -1.35 -17.64
N ASP A 16 12.24 -0.49 -17.04
CA ASP A 16 12.67 0.84 -16.62
C ASP A 16 13.35 0.66 -15.25
N ASP A 17 14.62 1.00 -15.17
CA ASP A 17 15.57 0.61 -14.13
C ASP A 17 15.44 1.44 -12.85
N TYR A 18 15.26 0.73 -11.73
CA TYR A 18 15.23 1.29 -10.37
C TYR A 18 16.49 0.80 -9.65
N ALA A 19 17.40 1.71 -9.30
CA ALA A 19 18.60 1.38 -8.55
C ALA A 19 18.37 1.56 -7.04
N LEU A 20 18.90 0.65 -6.23
CA LEU A 20 19.07 0.91 -4.80
C LEU A 20 20.03 2.11 -4.61
N PRO A 21 19.94 2.86 -3.51
CA PRO A 21 20.90 3.93 -3.21
C PRO A 21 22.35 3.45 -3.36
N LYS A 22 23.23 4.33 -3.87
CA LYS A 22 24.61 3.97 -4.24
C LYS A 22 25.30 3.17 -3.12
N GLY A 23 25.63 1.92 -3.42
CA GLY A 23 26.40 1.04 -2.55
C GLY A 23 25.59 0.09 -1.66
N ALA A 24 24.26 0.19 -1.63
CA ALA A 24 23.42 -0.78 -0.92
C ALA A 24 23.28 -2.09 -1.73
N ASP A 25 23.40 -3.22 -1.04
CA ASP A 25 23.22 -4.56 -1.63
C ASP A 25 21.99 -5.30 -1.07
N THR A 26 21.44 -4.81 0.06
CA THR A 26 20.35 -5.43 0.81
C THR A 26 19.33 -4.39 1.24
N LEU A 27 18.04 -4.66 1.06
CA LEU A 27 16.95 -3.85 1.56
C LEU A 27 16.39 -4.50 2.84
N ALA A 28 16.36 -3.73 3.93
CA ALA A 28 15.77 -4.14 5.20
C ALA A 28 14.52 -3.30 5.49
N SER A 29 13.44 -3.92 5.99
CA SER A 29 12.22 -3.20 6.38
C SER A 29 11.39 -3.99 7.38
N ILE A 30 10.67 -3.31 8.27
CA ILE A 30 9.84 -3.94 9.31
C ILE A 30 8.40 -3.52 9.17
N ARG A 31 7.48 -4.47 9.00
CA ARG A 31 6.04 -4.19 8.89
C ARG A 31 5.18 -5.36 9.39
N GLY A 32 3.86 -5.22 9.40
CA GLY A 32 2.95 -6.35 9.65
C GLY A 32 3.12 -7.51 8.65
N VAL A 33 2.70 -8.73 9.04
CA VAL A 33 2.73 -9.96 8.22
C VAL A 33 2.22 -9.75 6.80
N GLN A 34 1.05 -9.14 6.64
CA GLN A 34 0.44 -8.89 5.34
C GLN A 34 0.82 -7.54 4.71
N SER A 35 1.99 -7.00 5.04
CA SER A 35 2.35 -5.66 4.58
C SER A 35 2.56 -5.55 3.07
N ASN A 36 1.81 -4.64 2.45
CA ASN A 36 2.02 -4.21 1.07
C ASN A 36 3.43 -3.64 0.86
N HIS A 37 3.95 -2.90 1.85
CA HIS A 37 5.24 -2.23 1.75
C HIS A 37 6.39 -3.23 1.64
N THR A 38 6.46 -4.25 2.52
CA THR A 38 7.55 -5.24 2.45
C THR A 38 7.49 -6.04 1.16
N ARG A 39 6.29 -6.36 0.66
CA ARG A 39 6.11 -7.00 -0.65
C ARG A 39 6.57 -6.13 -1.83
N GLN A 40 6.26 -4.83 -1.84
CA GLN A 40 6.79 -3.91 -2.87
C GLN A 40 8.30 -3.76 -2.77
N ALA A 41 8.83 -3.64 -1.57
CA ALA A 41 10.25 -3.49 -1.33
C ALA A 41 11.04 -4.74 -1.77
N ALA A 42 10.49 -5.93 -1.51
CA ALA A 42 11.02 -7.20 -2.01
C ALA A 42 11.05 -7.24 -3.55
N ALA A 43 9.98 -6.82 -4.22
CA ALA A 43 9.91 -6.77 -5.68
C ALA A 43 10.91 -5.75 -6.27
N VAL A 44 11.05 -4.57 -5.65
CA VAL A 44 12.06 -3.57 -6.05
C VAL A 44 13.47 -4.14 -5.88
N ALA A 45 13.77 -4.76 -4.74
CA ALA A 45 15.07 -5.38 -4.48
C ALA A 45 15.40 -6.46 -5.52
N ALA A 46 14.42 -7.30 -5.88
CA ALA A 46 14.57 -8.30 -6.95
C ALA A 46 14.81 -7.64 -8.32
N LYS A 47 14.21 -6.48 -8.59
CA LYS A 47 14.34 -5.74 -9.86
C LYS A 47 15.69 -5.01 -10.00
N SER A 48 16.30 -4.53 -8.91
CA SER A 48 17.47 -3.62 -8.92
C SER A 48 18.85 -4.21 -9.34
N GLY A 49 18.92 -5.31 -10.11
CA GLY A 49 20.14 -5.74 -10.81
C GLY A 49 20.56 -7.21 -10.60
N PRO A 50 21.60 -7.71 -11.32
CA PRO A 50 21.90 -9.14 -11.45
C PRO A 50 22.39 -9.80 -10.16
N ILE A 51 22.03 -11.08 -10.04
CA ILE A 51 22.45 -12.06 -9.04
C ILE A 51 23.89 -12.48 -9.39
N LYS A 52 24.90 -11.94 -8.69
CA LYS A 52 26.30 -12.38 -8.88
C LYS A 52 26.68 -13.60 -8.03
N SER A 53 25.84 -14.02 -7.10
CA SER A 53 25.93 -15.34 -6.49
C SER A 53 24.53 -15.88 -6.28
N ILE A 54 24.37 -17.19 -6.50
CA ILE A 54 23.16 -18.00 -6.24
C ILE A 54 22.78 -18.03 -4.73
N SER A 55 23.21 -17.06 -3.94
CA SER A 55 22.91 -16.97 -2.52
C SER A 55 21.91 -15.84 -2.26
N TYR A 56 20.64 -16.21 -2.25
CA TYR A 56 19.55 -15.71 -1.41
C TYR A 56 19.47 -14.20 -1.03
N GLY A 57 18.32 -13.58 -1.36
CA GLY A 57 17.71 -12.50 -0.56
C GLY A 57 18.30 -11.09 -0.59
N LYS A 58 18.06 -10.31 -1.67
CA LYS A 58 18.30 -8.84 -1.66
C LYS A 58 17.34 -8.07 -0.74
N ALA A 59 16.33 -8.72 -0.20
CA ALA A 59 15.42 -8.15 0.80
C ALA A 59 15.27 -9.09 1.99
N LYS A 60 15.49 -8.54 3.19
CA LYS A 60 15.34 -9.23 4.47
C LYS A 60 14.33 -8.51 5.35
N PRO A 61 13.02 -8.59 5.03
CA PRO A 61 12.01 -7.93 5.82
C PRO A 61 11.76 -8.67 7.14
N VAL A 62 11.50 -7.91 8.20
CA VAL A 62 10.91 -8.45 9.43
C VAL A 62 9.41 -8.19 9.37
N GLN A 63 8.64 -9.25 9.63
CA GLN A 63 7.19 -9.24 9.55
C GLN A 63 6.59 -9.54 10.92
N GLU A 64 6.02 -8.51 11.52
CA GLU A 64 5.51 -8.48 12.89
C GLU A 64 4.01 -8.83 12.94
N HIS A 65 3.56 -9.44 14.04
CA HIS A 65 2.16 -9.78 14.28
C HIS A 65 1.35 -8.56 14.76
N TRP A 66 1.19 -7.57 13.88
CA TRP A 66 0.47 -6.33 14.16
C TRP A 66 -1.05 -6.48 14.31
N VAL A 67 -1.60 -7.53 13.71
CA VAL A 67 -3.03 -7.77 13.67
C VAL A 67 -3.28 -9.04 14.45
N ASP A 68 -4.17 -8.96 15.43
CA ASP A 68 -4.66 -10.13 16.17
C ASP A 68 -5.68 -10.87 15.30
N TRP A 69 -5.15 -11.60 14.30
CA TRP A 69 -5.93 -12.33 13.30
C TRP A 69 -5.52 -13.80 13.31
N ALA A 70 -6.33 -14.62 13.98
CA ALA A 70 -6.08 -16.04 14.17
C ALA A 70 -6.57 -16.87 12.97
N ASP A 71 -5.99 -16.62 11.78
CA ASP A 71 -6.27 -17.40 10.57
C ASP A 71 -5.07 -18.30 10.22
N PRO A 72 -5.28 -19.60 9.97
CA PRO A 72 -4.21 -20.56 9.73
C PRO A 72 -3.38 -20.30 8.48
N VAL A 73 -3.85 -19.42 7.57
CA VAL A 73 -3.13 -19.03 6.36
C VAL A 73 -2.56 -17.61 6.40
N TYR A 74 -2.82 -16.82 7.46
CA TYR A 74 -2.42 -15.41 7.52
C TYR A 74 -0.92 -15.17 7.30
N ASP A 75 -0.07 -16.12 7.70
CA ASP A 75 1.39 -16.10 7.56
C ASP A 75 1.93 -16.96 6.38
N LYS A 76 1.03 -17.43 5.51
CA LYS A 76 1.34 -18.35 4.42
C LYS A 76 0.98 -17.80 3.04
N VAL A 77 -0.12 -17.05 2.93
CA VAL A 77 -0.65 -16.55 1.65
C VAL A 77 -0.49 -15.04 1.48
N GLY A 78 -0.95 -14.50 0.35
CA GLY A 78 -1.02 -13.05 0.12
C GLY A 78 0.36 -12.37 -0.02
N ASN A 79 0.54 -11.23 0.64
CA ASN A 79 1.76 -10.42 0.47
C ASN A 79 3.03 -11.16 0.91
N LEU A 80 2.94 -11.98 1.96
CA LEU A 80 4.07 -12.77 2.45
C LEU A 80 4.47 -13.87 1.46
N GLN A 81 3.49 -14.57 0.88
CA GLN A 81 3.73 -15.54 -0.20
C GLN A 81 4.47 -14.91 -1.38
N LEU A 82 4.01 -13.74 -1.83
CA LEU A 82 4.62 -13.03 -2.96
C LEU A 82 6.02 -12.51 -2.64
N SER A 83 6.28 -12.09 -1.39
CA SER A 83 7.62 -11.70 -0.95
C SER A 83 8.60 -12.86 -1.05
N ARG A 84 8.20 -14.06 -0.60
CA ARG A 84 8.99 -15.29 -0.75
C ARG A 84 9.20 -15.65 -2.22
N LEU A 85 8.16 -15.51 -3.05
CA LEU A 85 8.19 -15.84 -4.48
C LEU A 85 9.23 -15.01 -5.25
N VAL A 86 9.39 -13.72 -4.92
CA VAL A 86 10.41 -12.85 -5.53
C VAL A 86 11.80 -13.02 -4.91
N GLY A 87 11.98 -14.02 -4.04
CA GLY A 87 13.27 -14.39 -3.46
C GLY A 87 13.68 -13.58 -2.22
N ALA A 88 12.75 -12.90 -1.56
CA ALA A 88 13.01 -12.29 -0.25
C ALA A 88 12.96 -13.34 0.88
N GLU A 89 13.64 -13.03 1.99
CA GLU A 89 13.71 -13.89 3.18
C GLU A 89 12.99 -13.22 4.37
N PRO A 90 11.64 -13.25 4.41
CA PRO A 90 10.89 -12.65 5.51
C PRO A 90 11.10 -13.44 6.81
N ARG A 91 11.49 -12.74 7.87
CA ARG A 91 11.52 -13.27 9.25
C ARG A 91 10.24 -12.85 9.97
N LEU A 92 9.48 -13.82 10.46
CA LEU A 92 8.34 -13.55 11.34
C LEU A 92 8.82 -13.18 12.74
N ASP A 93 8.16 -12.22 13.36
CA ASP A 93 8.48 -11.73 14.71
C ASP A 93 7.19 -11.54 15.51
N PRO A 94 7.10 -12.04 16.75
CA PRO A 94 5.86 -11.99 17.54
C PRO A 94 5.50 -10.58 18.03
N SER A 95 6.33 -9.56 17.77
CA SER A 95 6.05 -8.18 18.16
C SER A 95 4.72 -7.68 17.63
N THR A 96 3.97 -6.96 18.47
CA THR A 96 2.64 -6.42 18.17
C THR A 96 2.72 -5.04 17.50
N PHE A 97 1.58 -4.46 17.11
CA PHE A 97 1.54 -3.16 16.46
C PHE A 97 2.13 -2.04 17.33
N GLY A 98 2.88 -1.13 16.71
CA GLY A 98 3.47 0.02 17.37
C GLY A 98 4.19 0.90 16.36
N ILE A 99 4.11 2.22 16.56
CA ILE A 99 4.71 3.24 15.68
C ILE A 99 6.03 3.81 16.19
N ASP A 100 6.44 3.41 17.39
CA ASP A 100 7.72 3.83 17.94
C ASP A 100 8.89 3.08 17.30
N TYR A 101 10.10 3.60 17.46
CA TYR A 101 11.31 2.88 17.06
C TYR A 101 11.45 1.59 17.88
N LYS A 102 11.24 0.45 17.22
CA LYS A 102 11.26 -0.86 17.89
C LYS A 102 12.67 -1.43 17.99
N PRO A 103 12.99 -2.15 19.07
CA PRO A 103 14.22 -2.92 19.18
C PRO A 103 14.46 -3.87 18.00
N THR A 104 13.38 -4.39 17.40
CA THR A 104 13.42 -5.24 16.19
C THR A 104 14.10 -4.55 15.00
N ALA A 105 13.94 -3.23 14.85
CA ALA A 105 14.59 -2.43 13.81
C ALA A 105 16.09 -2.30 14.02
N GLN A 106 16.50 -2.08 15.28
CA GLN A 106 17.91 -2.02 15.64
C GLN A 106 18.58 -3.38 15.44
N SER A 107 17.97 -4.46 15.95
CA SER A 107 18.51 -5.82 15.82
C SER A 107 18.65 -6.25 14.36
N LEU A 108 17.66 -5.94 13.50
CA LEU A 108 17.75 -6.22 12.07
C LEU A 108 18.89 -5.44 11.40
N THR A 109 19.03 -4.15 11.73
CA THR A 109 20.09 -3.32 11.14
C THR A 109 21.47 -3.81 11.58
N ASP A 110 21.64 -4.18 12.85
CA ASP A 110 22.87 -4.72 13.41
C ASP A 110 23.23 -6.09 12.79
N GLU A 111 22.25 -6.96 12.62
CA GLU A 111 22.41 -8.28 11.99
C GLU A 111 22.86 -8.17 10.54
N VAL A 112 22.17 -7.34 9.74
CA VAL A 112 22.48 -7.17 8.32
C VAL A 112 23.84 -6.49 8.15
N THR A 113 24.20 -5.53 9.01
CA THR A 113 25.53 -4.89 9.01
C THR A 113 26.66 -5.87 9.34
N LYS A 114 26.44 -6.81 10.27
CA LYS A 114 27.45 -7.83 10.64
C LYS A 114 27.71 -8.86 9.54
N ALA A 115 26.78 -9.07 8.61
CA ALA A 115 26.91 -10.05 7.54
C ALA A 115 27.79 -9.63 6.35
N VAL A 116 28.61 -8.56 6.48
CA VAL A 116 29.42 -7.95 5.39
C VAL A 116 28.55 -7.41 4.24
N SER A 117 27.26 -7.19 4.50
CA SER A 117 26.33 -6.56 3.58
C SER A 117 26.19 -5.07 3.90
N LYS A 118 25.76 -4.28 2.91
CA LYS A 118 25.49 -2.84 3.04
C LYS A 118 23.96 -2.63 3.07
N PRO A 119 23.32 -2.73 4.25
CA PRO A 119 21.87 -2.54 4.35
C PRO A 119 21.45 -1.13 3.97
N TYR A 120 20.38 -1.03 3.19
CA TYR A 120 19.51 0.12 3.16
C TYR A 120 18.24 -0.21 3.94
N TYR A 121 18.14 0.33 5.15
CA TYR A 121 16.94 0.23 5.96
C TYR A 121 15.88 1.20 5.45
N ILE A 122 14.68 0.69 5.17
CA ILE A 122 13.49 1.50 4.86
C ILE A 122 12.63 1.57 6.12
N PRO A 123 12.66 2.70 6.86
CA PRO A 123 11.88 2.87 8.07
C PRO A 123 10.38 2.76 7.77
N PRO A 124 9.54 2.44 8.78
CA PRO A 124 8.11 2.76 8.75
C PRO A 124 7.87 4.14 8.17
N ALA A 125 6.89 4.26 7.26
CA ALA A 125 6.68 5.49 6.49
C ALA A 125 6.39 6.72 7.39
N HIS A 126 5.91 6.50 8.62
CA HIS A 126 5.73 7.53 9.64
C HIS A 126 7.03 7.99 10.33
N LEU A 127 8.08 7.17 10.33
CA LEU A 127 9.41 7.51 10.85
C LEU A 127 10.28 8.23 9.82
N ILE A 128 9.81 8.38 8.58
CA ILE A 128 10.49 9.12 7.53
C ILE A 128 9.86 10.52 7.44
N ILE A 129 10.33 11.43 8.29
CA ILE A 129 10.05 12.86 8.17
C ILE A 129 10.54 13.28 6.77
N LEU A 130 9.62 13.71 5.90
CA LEU A 130 9.84 13.99 4.48
C LEU A 130 10.21 12.77 3.65
N SER A 131 9.39 11.73 3.72
CA SER A 131 9.57 10.58 2.85
C SER A 131 9.53 10.96 1.37
N GLU A 132 10.43 10.38 0.60
CA GLU A 132 10.36 10.32 -0.87
C GLU A 132 8.96 9.92 -1.37
N VAL A 133 8.20 9.16 -0.55
CA VAL A 133 6.80 8.80 -0.79
C VAL A 133 5.90 10.04 -0.83
N SER A 134 5.98 10.94 0.16
CA SER A 134 5.22 12.19 0.17
C SER A 134 5.55 13.07 -1.03
N ARG A 135 6.83 13.15 -1.42
CA ARG A 135 7.24 13.86 -2.64
C ARG A 135 6.69 13.21 -3.91
N GLY A 136 6.65 11.88 -3.95
CA GLY A 136 6.04 11.12 -5.04
C GLY A 136 4.57 11.47 -5.22
N PHE A 137 3.79 11.48 -4.13
CA PHE A 137 2.37 11.83 -4.19
C PHE A 137 2.10 13.32 -4.42
N ALA A 138 2.98 14.22 -3.97
CA ALA A 138 2.91 15.63 -4.35
C ALA A 138 3.13 15.82 -5.86
N ARG A 139 4.06 15.05 -6.47
CA ARG A 139 4.25 15.05 -7.92
C ARG A 139 3.08 14.43 -8.67
N TRP A 140 2.49 13.37 -8.10
CA TRP A 140 1.33 12.70 -8.67
C TRP A 140 0.12 13.63 -8.85
N ALA A 141 -0.03 14.67 -8.00
CA ALA A 141 -1.07 15.68 -8.20
C ALA A 141 -1.00 16.38 -9.57
N PHE A 142 0.21 16.60 -10.11
CA PHE A 142 0.38 17.15 -11.46
C PHE A 142 -0.03 16.16 -12.55
N GLU A 143 0.19 14.86 -12.33
CA GLU A 143 -0.27 13.81 -13.23
C GLU A 143 -1.80 13.78 -13.28
N VAL A 144 -2.46 13.83 -12.11
CA VAL A 144 -3.93 13.89 -12.00
C VAL A 144 -4.49 15.14 -12.70
N ALA A 145 -3.86 16.30 -12.52
CA ALA A 145 -4.29 17.54 -13.17
C ALA A 145 -4.15 17.45 -14.71
N ALA A 146 -3.07 16.85 -15.20
CA ALA A 146 -2.85 16.65 -16.64
C ALA A 146 -3.88 15.68 -17.24
N GLN A 147 -4.12 14.55 -16.57
CA GLN A 147 -5.13 13.55 -16.99
C GLN A 147 -6.54 14.14 -16.92
N GLY A 148 -6.87 14.90 -15.88
CA GLY A 148 -8.16 15.59 -15.76
C GLY A 148 -8.39 16.56 -16.92
N LYS A 149 -7.36 17.33 -17.32
CA LYS A 149 -7.42 18.20 -18.49
C LYS A 149 -7.65 17.43 -19.79
N GLU A 150 -7.00 16.29 -19.97
CA GLU A 150 -7.17 15.43 -21.15
C GLU A 150 -8.59 14.85 -21.23
N LEU A 151 -9.15 14.45 -20.08
CA LEU A 151 -10.49 13.88 -19.99
C LEU A 151 -11.61 14.93 -19.93
N GLY A 152 -11.28 16.21 -19.80
CA GLY A 152 -12.26 17.29 -19.57
C GLY A 152 -12.95 17.19 -18.20
N VAL A 153 -12.31 16.56 -17.22
CA VAL A 153 -12.83 16.36 -15.86
C VAL A 153 -12.00 17.14 -14.85
N PHE A 154 -12.66 17.91 -13.99
CA PHE A 154 -12.04 18.54 -12.83
C PHE A 154 -12.58 17.86 -11.58
N PHE A 155 -11.69 17.38 -10.72
CA PHE A 155 -12.07 16.79 -9.43
C PHE A 155 -12.26 17.89 -8.39
N ASP A 156 -13.33 17.78 -7.61
CA ASP A 156 -13.65 18.70 -6.51
C ASP A 156 -13.10 18.18 -5.18
N MET A 157 -12.99 16.85 -5.07
CA MET A 157 -12.57 16.16 -3.85
C MET A 157 -11.73 14.93 -4.19
N ILE A 158 -10.71 14.68 -3.36
CA ILE A 158 -9.91 13.47 -3.34
C ILE A 158 -10.26 12.70 -2.06
N ILE A 159 -10.60 11.42 -2.16
CA ILE A 159 -10.73 10.51 -1.00
C ILE A 159 -9.58 9.50 -1.02
N VAL A 160 -8.88 9.34 0.11
CA VAL A 160 -7.76 8.40 0.22
C VAL A 160 -7.71 7.71 1.59
N CYS A 161 -7.27 6.45 1.63
CA CYS A 161 -6.96 5.79 2.91
C CYS A 161 -5.74 6.44 3.60
N ALA A 162 -5.83 6.67 4.91
CA ALA A 162 -4.76 7.22 5.73
C ALA A 162 -4.39 6.27 6.89
N VAL A 163 -3.12 5.89 6.95
CA VAL A 163 -2.54 5.11 8.07
C VAL A 163 -1.30 5.81 8.61
N THR A 164 -0.18 5.70 7.89
CA THR A 164 1.13 6.25 8.30
C THR A 164 1.37 7.69 7.84
N GLY A 165 0.36 8.37 7.31
CA GLY A 165 0.42 9.79 6.91
C GLY A 165 1.08 10.13 5.56
N SER A 166 2.22 9.54 5.19
CA SER A 166 3.05 10.04 4.07
C SER A 166 2.34 10.26 2.72
N THR A 167 1.54 9.30 2.25
CA THR A 167 0.72 9.41 1.02
C THR A 167 -0.25 10.59 1.12
N PHE A 168 -1.03 10.61 2.19
CA PHE A 168 -2.04 11.64 2.46
C PHE A 168 -1.40 13.03 2.53
N THR A 169 -0.25 13.16 3.22
CA THR A 169 0.49 14.43 3.27
C THR A 169 1.01 14.88 1.91
N GLY A 170 1.52 13.95 1.10
CA GLY A 170 1.97 14.26 -0.26
C GLY A 170 0.84 14.79 -1.14
N MET A 171 -0.33 14.16 -1.06
CA MET A 171 -1.52 14.61 -1.78
C MET A 171 -1.98 16.00 -1.33
N ILE A 172 -2.05 16.25 -0.01
CA ILE A 172 -2.40 17.58 0.51
C ILE A 172 -1.41 18.63 -0.05
N ALA A 173 -0.11 18.34 -0.02
CA ALA A 173 0.92 19.24 -0.54
C ALA A 173 0.74 19.53 -2.04
N GLY A 174 0.42 18.51 -2.83
CA GLY A 174 0.33 18.60 -4.29
C GLY A 174 -0.97 19.26 -4.80
N PHE A 175 -2.10 19.02 -4.13
CA PHE A 175 -3.40 19.54 -4.56
C PHE A 175 -3.77 20.90 -3.96
N LYS A 176 -3.10 21.37 -2.89
CA LYS A 176 -3.45 22.66 -2.28
C LYS A 176 -3.35 23.81 -3.33
N PRO A 177 -4.37 24.70 -3.44
CA PRO A 177 -5.57 24.81 -2.59
C PRO A 177 -6.80 24.01 -3.03
N SER A 178 -6.79 23.34 -4.18
CA SER A 178 -7.93 22.57 -4.71
C SER A 178 -7.48 21.51 -5.71
N PRO A 179 -8.06 20.29 -5.72
CA PRO A 179 -9.16 19.79 -4.86
C PRO A 179 -8.80 19.60 -3.39
N ARG A 180 -9.82 19.52 -2.53
CA ARG A 180 -9.64 19.14 -1.12
C ARG A 180 -9.33 17.65 -1.00
N VAL A 181 -8.40 17.29 -0.12
CA VAL A 181 -8.04 15.90 0.15
C VAL A 181 -8.62 15.48 1.50
N THR A 182 -9.50 14.49 1.49
CA THR A 182 -10.06 13.86 2.69
C THR A 182 -9.41 12.49 2.88
N GLY A 183 -8.69 12.34 3.98
CA GLY A 183 -8.17 11.06 4.43
C GLY A 183 -9.23 10.31 5.24
N ILE A 184 -9.39 9.01 4.99
CA ILE A 184 -10.15 8.11 5.88
C ILE A 184 -9.16 7.36 6.75
N ASP A 185 -9.23 7.54 8.07
CA ASP A 185 -8.37 6.82 9.00
C ASP A 185 -8.65 5.31 8.93
N ALA A 186 -7.57 4.54 8.82
CA ALA A 186 -7.59 3.09 8.92
C ALA A 186 -6.63 2.56 10.00
N MET A 187 -5.98 3.47 10.73
CA MET A 187 -5.04 3.14 11.80
C MET A 187 -5.72 2.95 13.16
N ALA A 188 -6.91 3.53 13.34
CA ALA A 188 -7.60 3.64 14.63
C ALA A 188 -6.84 4.45 15.68
N LYS A 189 -5.99 5.36 15.20
CA LYS A 189 -5.14 6.22 16.04
C LYS A 189 -5.00 7.62 15.42
N PRO A 190 -6.12 8.34 15.23
CA PRO A 190 -6.15 9.57 14.44
C PRO A 190 -5.23 10.67 15.00
N ALA A 191 -5.09 10.77 16.33
CA ALA A 191 -4.16 11.72 16.95
C ALA A 191 -2.70 11.45 16.57
N GLU A 192 -2.30 10.17 16.55
CA GLU A 192 -0.95 9.76 16.12
C GLU A 192 -0.76 10.01 14.62
N THR A 193 -1.76 9.69 13.78
CA THR A 193 -1.74 9.97 12.34
C THR A 193 -1.58 11.47 12.07
N ARG A 194 -2.33 12.34 12.76
CA ARG A 194 -2.19 13.81 12.65
C ARG A 194 -0.81 14.28 13.10
N ALA A 195 -0.31 13.78 14.22
CA ALA A 195 1.02 14.13 14.75
C ALA A 195 2.16 13.72 13.80
N GLN A 196 1.96 12.69 12.96
CA GLN A 196 2.92 12.29 11.92
C GLN A 196 2.87 13.18 10.67
N ILE A 197 1.70 13.74 10.34
CA ILE A 197 1.49 14.57 9.16
C ILE A 197 2.06 15.98 9.38
N LEU A 198 1.83 16.58 10.55
CA LEU A 198 2.16 17.98 10.83
C LEU A 198 3.67 18.33 10.76
N PRO A 199 4.62 17.45 11.09
CA PRO A 199 6.06 17.77 10.92
C PRO A 199 6.51 17.80 9.46
N ILE A 200 5.86 17.03 8.58
CA ILE A 200 6.19 16.99 7.14
C ILE A 200 5.85 18.34 6.48
N THR A 201 4.84 19.05 6.99
CA THR A 201 4.40 20.36 6.48
C THR A 201 5.50 21.43 6.54
N LYS A 202 6.39 21.38 7.53
CA LYS A 202 7.40 22.44 7.73
C LYS A 202 8.45 22.52 6.62
N ASN A 203 8.56 21.52 5.74
CA ASN A 203 9.64 21.40 4.77
C ASN A 203 9.20 21.14 3.31
N THR A 204 7.90 20.96 3.00
CA THR A 204 7.42 20.64 1.64
C THR A 204 6.42 21.62 1.04
N ALA A 205 5.52 22.20 1.84
CA ALA A 205 4.48 23.14 1.41
C ALA A 205 3.88 23.81 2.66
N VAL A 206 3.31 25.02 2.54
CA VAL A 206 2.60 25.67 3.66
C VAL A 206 1.28 24.93 3.92
N ILE A 207 1.35 23.75 4.54
CA ILE A 207 0.21 22.96 5.00
C ILE A 207 -0.10 23.38 6.45
N THR A 208 -1.33 23.79 6.69
CA THR A 208 -1.88 24.14 8.01
C THR A 208 -2.72 22.99 8.55
N GLU A 209 -3.10 23.06 9.84
CA GLU A 209 -3.99 22.06 10.45
C GLU A 209 -5.33 21.96 9.69
N ASP A 210 -5.85 23.07 9.18
CA ASP A 210 -7.09 23.13 8.39
C ASP A 210 -7.04 22.35 7.08
N ASP A 211 -5.86 22.10 6.53
CA ASP A 211 -5.71 21.28 5.33
C ASP A 211 -5.80 19.77 5.64
N VAL A 212 -5.67 19.35 6.91
CA VAL A 212 -5.63 17.95 7.33
C VAL A 212 -7.04 17.45 7.67
N ILE A 213 -7.83 17.19 6.63
CA ILE A 213 -9.17 16.60 6.76
C ILE A 213 -9.02 15.09 6.90
N LEU A 214 -8.98 14.60 8.15
CA LEU A 214 -8.93 13.18 8.47
C LEU A 214 -10.24 12.76 9.15
N ASP A 215 -10.96 11.84 8.52
CA ASP A 215 -12.20 11.25 9.03
C ASP A 215 -11.90 9.98 9.82
N GLU A 216 -12.29 9.96 11.08
CA GLU A 216 -12.02 8.87 12.03
C GLU A 216 -13.21 7.92 12.23
N ARG A 217 -14.31 8.09 11.49
CA ARG A 217 -15.54 7.30 11.71
C ARG A 217 -15.45 5.85 11.24
N TYR A 218 -14.48 5.51 10.37
CA TYR A 218 -14.49 4.26 9.58
C TYR A 218 -13.31 3.33 9.87
N HIS A 219 -12.51 3.62 10.90
CA HIS A 219 -11.34 2.81 11.23
C HIS A 219 -11.67 1.48 11.95
N ALA A 220 -12.94 1.21 12.29
CA ALA A 220 -13.42 -0.02 12.94
C ALA A 220 -12.76 -0.32 14.31
N GLY A 221 -12.31 0.70 15.03
CA GLY A 221 -11.67 0.57 16.35
C GLY A 221 -10.22 0.04 16.36
N LEU A 222 -9.77 -0.68 15.32
CA LEU A 222 -8.48 -1.39 15.31
C LEU A 222 -7.80 -1.35 13.93
N TYR A 223 -6.46 -1.34 13.88
CA TYR A 223 -5.73 -1.55 12.63
C TYR A 223 -5.83 -3.01 12.16
N GLY A 224 -6.05 -3.23 10.86
CA GLY A 224 -5.99 -4.56 10.24
C GLY A 224 -7.26 -5.40 10.34
N ILE A 225 -8.20 -5.05 11.21
CA ILE A 225 -9.45 -5.79 11.39
C ILE A 225 -10.59 -4.99 10.73
N PRO A 226 -11.31 -5.56 9.74
CA PRO A 226 -12.51 -4.96 9.18
C PRO A 226 -13.70 -5.12 10.13
N ASP A 227 -14.65 -4.19 10.08
CA ASP A 227 -15.99 -4.38 10.65
C ASP A 227 -17.00 -4.78 9.55
N LYS A 228 -18.25 -5.02 9.96
CA LYS A 228 -19.33 -5.37 9.03
C LYS A 228 -19.50 -4.34 7.91
N GLN A 229 -19.38 -3.04 8.21
CA GLN A 229 -19.54 -1.99 7.20
C GLN A 229 -18.41 -2.04 6.16
N THR A 230 -17.18 -2.29 6.62
CA THR A 230 -16.00 -2.52 5.79
C THR A 230 -16.23 -3.69 4.83
N VAL A 231 -16.70 -4.82 5.33
CA VAL A 231 -16.99 -6.01 4.51
C VAL A 231 -18.08 -5.73 3.48
N GLU A 232 -19.17 -5.07 3.88
CA GLU A 232 -20.26 -4.72 2.96
C GLU A 232 -19.80 -3.74 1.86
N ALA A 233 -18.93 -2.79 2.18
CA ALA A 233 -18.36 -1.87 1.19
C ALA A 233 -17.44 -2.59 0.19
N ILE A 234 -16.62 -3.53 0.66
CA ILE A 234 -15.78 -4.39 -0.22
C ILE A 234 -16.68 -5.19 -1.16
N LYS A 235 -17.73 -5.86 -0.63
CA LYS A 235 -18.70 -6.63 -1.43
C LYS A 235 -19.42 -5.73 -2.43
N TYR A 236 -19.80 -4.52 -2.03
CA TYR A 236 -20.43 -3.55 -2.91
C TYR A 236 -19.52 -3.16 -4.07
N GLY A 237 -18.26 -2.74 -3.81
CA GLY A 237 -17.30 -2.39 -4.86
C GLY A 237 -17.04 -3.55 -5.82
N ALA A 238 -16.85 -4.74 -5.28
CA ALA A 238 -16.63 -5.96 -6.08
C ALA A 238 -17.83 -6.29 -6.99
N ARG A 239 -19.07 -6.17 -6.48
CA ARG A 239 -20.29 -6.48 -7.25
C ARG A 239 -20.63 -5.41 -8.28
N MET A 240 -20.29 -4.14 -8.03
CA MET A 240 -20.66 -3.04 -8.91
C MET A 240 -19.73 -2.90 -10.11
N ASP A 241 -18.42 -3.05 -9.92
CA ASP A 241 -17.44 -2.75 -10.99
C ASP A 241 -16.20 -3.66 -10.96
N ALA A 242 -16.32 -4.85 -10.35
CA ALA A 242 -15.16 -5.69 -10.02
C ALA A 242 -14.07 -4.90 -9.27
N PHE A 243 -14.48 -3.87 -8.52
CA PHE A 243 -13.60 -2.97 -7.79
C PHE A 243 -13.18 -3.62 -6.47
N ILE A 244 -12.15 -4.44 -6.54
CA ILE A 244 -11.67 -5.23 -5.40
C ILE A 244 -10.85 -4.36 -4.46
N THR A 245 -11.25 -4.27 -3.21
CA THR A 245 -10.54 -3.56 -2.13
C THR A 245 -10.15 -4.51 -1.00
N ASP A 246 -9.14 -4.13 -0.19
CA ASP A 246 -8.64 -4.94 0.92
C ASP A 246 -9.34 -4.59 2.26
N PRO A 247 -9.35 -5.49 3.26
CA PRO A 247 -10.03 -5.26 4.53
C PRO A 247 -9.29 -4.33 5.50
N VAL A 248 -8.04 -3.94 5.20
CA VAL A 248 -7.20 -3.16 6.11
C VAL A 248 -7.27 -1.68 5.79
N CYS A 249 -7.14 -1.30 4.52
CA CYS A 249 -7.09 0.11 4.10
C CYS A 249 -8.25 0.47 3.19
N GLU A 250 -8.32 -0.13 2.00
CA GLU A 250 -9.19 0.38 0.94
C GLU A 250 -10.66 0.07 1.18
N GLY A 251 -10.98 -1.04 1.85
CA GLY A 251 -12.35 -1.32 2.29
C GLY A 251 -12.86 -0.27 3.26
N LYS A 252 -12.00 0.22 4.18
CA LYS A 252 -12.36 1.26 5.14
C LYS A 252 -12.52 2.62 4.48
N SER A 253 -11.61 2.98 3.57
CA SER A 253 -11.73 4.23 2.80
C SER A 253 -12.93 4.23 1.85
N LEU A 254 -13.26 3.08 1.25
CA LEU A 254 -14.45 2.89 0.42
C LEU A 254 -15.73 2.99 1.25
N THR A 255 -15.74 2.41 2.45
CA THR A 255 -16.84 2.55 3.42
C THR A 255 -17.09 4.02 3.73
N GLY A 256 -16.03 4.77 4.03
CA GLY A 256 -16.13 6.20 4.32
C GLY A 256 -16.71 6.99 3.15
N MET A 257 -16.21 6.78 1.94
CA MET A 257 -16.75 7.43 0.74
C MET A 257 -18.24 7.14 0.53
N ILE A 258 -18.63 5.86 0.61
CA ILE A 258 -20.03 5.43 0.41
C ILE A 258 -20.95 6.07 1.45
N ASP A 259 -20.54 6.07 2.72
CA ASP A 259 -21.34 6.62 3.81
C ASP A 259 -21.45 8.16 3.72
N LEU A 260 -20.36 8.86 3.41
CA LEU A 260 -20.35 10.31 3.16
C LEU A 260 -21.34 10.71 2.05
N ILE A 261 -21.38 9.94 0.95
CA ILE A 261 -22.33 10.17 -0.15
C ILE A 261 -23.76 9.86 0.31
N ARG A 262 -24.00 8.73 0.98
CA ARG A 262 -25.34 8.34 1.46
C ARG A 262 -25.94 9.34 2.45
N LYS A 263 -25.10 9.97 3.27
CA LYS A 263 -25.51 11.03 4.22
C LYS A 263 -25.67 12.40 3.56
N GLY A 264 -25.31 12.54 2.28
CA GLY A 264 -25.33 13.82 1.57
C GLY A 264 -24.23 14.79 2.01
N GLU A 265 -23.24 14.34 2.79
CA GLU A 265 -22.04 15.13 3.11
C GLU A 265 -21.19 15.37 1.84
N ILE A 266 -21.24 14.42 0.91
CA ILE A 266 -20.85 14.61 -0.49
C ILE A 266 -22.14 14.59 -1.33
N SER A 267 -22.61 15.76 -1.75
CA SER A 267 -23.90 15.93 -2.43
C SER A 267 -23.81 16.17 -3.95
N GLY A 268 -22.60 16.29 -4.49
CA GLY A 268 -22.34 16.50 -5.92
C GLY A 268 -20.87 16.74 -6.22
N GLY A 269 -20.57 17.05 -7.48
CA GLY A 269 -19.20 17.23 -7.96
C GLY A 269 -18.52 15.91 -8.34
N ASN A 270 -17.28 16.02 -8.81
CA ASN A 270 -16.45 14.88 -9.22
C ASN A 270 -15.52 14.49 -8.07
N VAL A 271 -15.70 13.27 -7.55
CA VAL A 271 -14.84 12.71 -6.50
C VAL A 271 -13.82 11.76 -7.12
N LEU A 272 -12.54 12.00 -6.86
CA LEU A 272 -11.49 11.04 -7.16
C LEU A 272 -11.24 10.17 -5.92
N TYR A 273 -11.68 8.91 -5.97
CA TYR A 273 -11.27 7.91 -5.01
C TYR A 273 -9.89 7.36 -5.38
N VAL A 274 -8.94 7.41 -4.45
CA VAL A 274 -7.58 6.93 -4.66
C VAL A 274 -7.42 5.51 -4.15
N HIS A 275 -7.50 4.55 -5.06
CA HIS A 275 -7.22 3.16 -4.77
C HIS A 275 -5.70 2.91 -4.66
N LEU A 276 -5.13 2.78 -3.44
CA LEU A 276 -3.69 2.58 -3.26
C LEU A 276 -3.24 1.11 -3.42
N GLY A 277 -4.18 0.17 -3.44
CA GLY A 277 -3.95 -1.24 -3.78
C GLY A 277 -4.36 -2.15 -2.62
N GLY A 278 -3.51 -3.13 -2.29
CA GLY A 278 -3.73 -3.98 -1.11
C GLY A 278 -4.48 -5.29 -1.36
N GLN A 279 -5.13 -5.44 -2.51
CA GLN A 279 -5.99 -6.58 -2.82
C GLN A 279 -5.31 -7.95 -2.67
N LEU A 280 -3.99 -8.01 -2.86
CA LEU A 280 -3.23 -9.26 -2.76
C LEU A 280 -3.29 -9.88 -1.35
N MET A 281 -3.51 -9.06 -0.31
CA MET A 281 -3.65 -9.58 1.07
C MET A 281 -5.01 -10.21 1.34
N LEU A 282 -6.00 -10.02 0.47
CA LEU A 282 -7.36 -10.50 0.68
C LEU A 282 -7.42 -12.01 0.95
N ASN A 283 -6.54 -12.78 0.30
CA ASN A 283 -6.37 -14.21 0.51
C ASN A 283 -6.04 -14.60 1.97
N ALA A 284 -5.46 -13.68 2.74
CA ALA A 284 -5.09 -13.89 4.14
C ALA A 284 -6.25 -13.64 5.12
N TYR A 285 -7.40 -13.15 4.64
CA TYR A 285 -8.61 -12.87 5.42
C TYR A 285 -9.71 -13.90 5.14
N PHE A 286 -9.32 -15.16 4.98
CA PHE A 286 -10.21 -16.26 4.59
C PHE A 286 -11.32 -16.54 5.63
N GLY A 287 -11.02 -16.38 6.93
CA GLY A 287 -11.91 -16.78 8.03
C GLY A 287 -12.91 -15.73 8.57
N HIS A 288 -13.05 -14.54 7.98
CA HIS A 288 -13.96 -13.52 8.56
C HIS A 288 -15.44 -13.84 8.27
N GLU A 289 -16.24 -14.03 9.34
CA GLU A 289 -17.71 -14.17 9.35
C GLU A 289 -18.34 -15.04 8.26
N GLY A 290 -17.71 -16.16 7.88
CA GLY A 290 -18.34 -17.17 7.04
C GLY A 290 -18.68 -16.66 5.63
N GLU A 291 -17.85 -17.09 4.67
CA GLU A 291 -18.13 -17.04 3.24
C GLU A 291 -17.82 -15.70 2.53
N GLU A 292 -16.94 -15.80 1.53
CA GLU A 292 -16.79 -14.90 0.37
C GLU A 292 -15.84 -13.69 0.41
N ILE A 293 -14.99 -13.46 1.42
CA ILE A 293 -13.92 -12.44 1.24
C ILE A 293 -12.75 -13.00 0.41
N ALA A 294 -12.59 -14.33 0.34
CA ALA A 294 -11.51 -14.96 -0.40
C ALA A 294 -11.73 -14.96 -1.92
N VAL A 295 -11.37 -13.87 -2.60
CA VAL A 295 -11.16 -13.89 -4.05
C VAL A 295 -9.76 -14.46 -4.30
N THR A 296 -9.71 -15.72 -4.74
CA THR A 296 -8.47 -16.25 -5.32
C THR A 296 -8.21 -15.47 -6.62
N VAL A 297 -7.27 -14.53 -6.58
CA VAL A 297 -6.78 -13.83 -7.78
C VAL A 297 -5.98 -14.84 -8.60
N TRP A 298 -6.68 -15.67 -9.37
CA TRP A 298 -6.09 -16.21 -10.59
C TRP A 298 -5.95 -15.05 -11.54
N ILE A 299 -4.72 -14.80 -11.95
CA ILE A 299 -4.32 -13.82 -12.96
C ILE A 299 -5.26 -13.96 -14.16
N LEU A 300 -6.26 -13.07 -14.26
CA LEU A 300 -7.12 -12.92 -15.43
C LEU A 300 -6.33 -12.18 -16.52
N ASP A 301 -5.29 -12.83 -17.06
CA ASP A 301 -4.57 -12.33 -18.25
C ASP A 301 -5.12 -12.94 -19.56
N GLU A 302 -6.06 -13.89 -19.45
CA GLU A 302 -6.73 -14.50 -20.61
C GLU A 302 -8.14 -13.94 -20.90
N TYR A 303 -8.77 -13.19 -19.98
CA TYR A 303 -10.17 -12.76 -20.15
C TYR A 303 -10.38 -11.45 -20.94
N ASN A 304 -9.34 -10.62 -21.11
CA ASN A 304 -9.46 -9.36 -21.85
C ASN A 304 -9.36 -9.49 -23.38
N LYS A 305 -9.06 -10.68 -23.91
CA LYS A 305 -8.99 -10.92 -25.36
C LYS A 305 -10.32 -11.37 -25.97
N LEU A 306 -11.28 -11.85 -25.18
CA LEU A 306 -12.58 -12.33 -25.68
C LEU A 306 -13.71 -11.28 -25.65
N TRP A 307 -13.58 -10.20 -24.88
CA TRP A 307 -14.66 -9.22 -24.71
C TRP A 307 -14.68 -8.07 -25.74
N LYS A 308 -13.62 -7.88 -26.53
CA LYS A 308 -13.60 -6.85 -27.59
C LYS A 308 -14.48 -7.16 -28.80
N HIS A 309 -15.07 -8.36 -28.89
CA HIS A 309 -15.92 -8.76 -30.02
C HIS A 309 -17.42 -8.77 -29.75
N LEU A 310 -17.89 -8.38 -28.55
CA LEU A 310 -19.29 -8.55 -28.18
C LEU A 310 -20.10 -7.26 -27.92
N TYR A 311 -19.50 -6.06 -27.99
CA TYR A 311 -20.25 -4.80 -27.76
C TYR A 311 -19.83 -3.61 -28.65
N LEU A 312 -19.39 -3.88 -29.88
CA LEU A 312 -19.36 -2.87 -30.95
C LEU A 312 -19.96 -3.45 -32.24
N ALA A 313 -21.22 -3.87 -32.15
CA ALA A 313 -22.14 -4.03 -33.28
C ALA A 313 -23.41 -3.24 -32.99
#